data_AF-A0AAJ4YZG4-F1
#
_entry.id   AF-A0AAJ4YZG4-F1
#
_cell.length_a   1.000
_cell.length_b   1.000
_cell.length_c   1.000
_cell.angle_alpha   90.00
_cell.angle_beta   90.00
_cell.angle_gamma   90.00
#
_symmetry.space_group_name_H-M   'P 1'
#
loop_
_entity.id
_entity.type
_entity.pdbx_description
1 polymer ?
#
loop_
_entity_poly.entity_id
_entity_poly.type
_entity_poly.pdbx_seq_one_letter_code
_entity_poly.pdbx_strand_id
1 'polypeptide(L)'
;MVKNNKTIDKPKQLLEELLQYLDANRNNIAGDGYSSVKNGDIKAIYKRDYLCILGQTVHDKLGHEMQTITGQWGKKGYLIKGEKDRLQKKVSHKNIKYRGFAINKEMLEELGFDFSNSHNPYSDY
;
A
#
# COMPACT_ATOMS: atom_id res chain seq x y z
N MET A 1 -11.11 37.31 1.61
CA MET A 1 -9.69 36.93 1.41
C MET A 1 -9.53 35.50 1.88
N VAL A 2 -8.95 34.65 1.03
CA VAL A 2 -9.12 33.18 1.04
C VAL A 2 -8.56 32.54 2.31
N LYS A 3 -9.39 31.70 2.94
CA LYS A 3 -9.11 30.98 4.19
C LYS A 3 -7.80 30.19 4.09
N ASN A 4 -6.94 30.39 5.06
CA ASN A 4 -5.77 29.55 5.36
C ASN A 4 -6.24 28.13 5.67
N ASN A 5 -6.42 27.30 4.65
CA ASN A 5 -6.59 25.87 4.81
C ASN A 5 -5.21 25.27 5.11
N LYS A 6 -4.79 25.33 6.38
CA LYS A 6 -3.88 24.34 6.98
C LYS A 6 -4.61 22.98 7.04
N THR A 7 -5.12 22.51 5.90
CA THR A 7 -5.60 21.14 5.78
C THR A 7 -4.33 20.32 5.74
N ILE A 8 -3.90 19.83 6.91
CA ILE A 8 -3.05 18.65 6.96
C ILE A 8 -3.68 17.68 5.96
N ASP A 9 -2.90 17.22 4.97
CA ASP A 9 -3.34 16.25 3.97
C ASP A 9 -3.63 14.93 4.70
N LYS A 10 -4.76 14.85 5.40
CA LYS A 10 -5.30 13.68 6.09
C LYS A 10 -5.16 12.40 5.26
N PRO A 11 -5.46 12.39 3.94
CA PRO A 11 -5.17 11.22 3.11
C PRO A 11 -3.68 10.83 3.07
N LYS A 12 -2.75 11.79 3.01
CA LYS A 12 -1.32 11.52 3.02
C LYS A 12 -0.86 11.03 4.39
N GLN A 13 -1.31 11.67 5.47
CA GLN A 13 -1.00 11.24 6.83
C GLN A 13 -1.49 9.82 7.11
N LEU A 14 -2.70 9.47 6.71
CA LEU A 14 -3.24 8.11 6.90
C LEU A 14 -2.52 7.08 6.03
N LEU A 15 -2.07 7.47 4.83
CA LEU A 15 -1.23 6.62 4.00
C LEU A 15 0.11 6.36 4.70
N GLU A 16 0.78 7.41 5.16
CA GLU A 16 2.04 7.31 5.91
C GLU A 16 1.92 6.42 7.15
N GLU A 17 0.88 6.62 7.99
CA GLU A 17 0.64 5.76 9.15
C GLU A 17 0.44 4.29 8.76
N LEU A 18 -0.24 4.05 7.63
CA LEU A 18 -0.52 2.70 7.15
C LEU A 18 0.76 2.06 6.58
N LEU A 19 1.61 2.83 5.89
CA LEU A 19 2.92 2.37 5.44
C LEU A 19 3.84 2.09 6.62
N GLN A 20 3.88 2.96 7.62
CA GLN A 20 4.64 2.74 8.85
C GLN A 20 4.18 1.49 9.60
N TYR A 21 2.87 1.26 9.65
CA TYR A 21 2.32 0.02 10.20
C TYR A 21 2.77 -1.22 9.42
N LEU A 22 2.76 -1.17 8.09
CA LEU A 22 3.25 -2.26 7.24
C LEU A 22 4.76 -2.46 7.39
N ASP A 23 5.52 -1.38 7.51
CA ASP A 23 6.96 -1.40 7.72
C ASP A 23 7.33 -2.10 9.04
N ALA A 24 6.60 -1.77 10.12
CA ALA A 24 6.71 -2.47 11.40
C ALA A 24 6.25 -3.94 11.33
N ASN A 25 5.36 -4.28 10.40
CA ASN A 25 4.78 -5.62 10.21
C ASN A 25 5.22 -6.25 8.88
N ARG A 26 6.49 -6.07 8.47
CA ARG A 26 7.05 -6.65 7.22
C ARG A 26 6.89 -8.18 7.13
N ASN A 27 6.76 -8.87 8.26
CA ASN A 27 6.49 -10.32 8.34
C ASN A 27 5.11 -10.72 7.76
N ASN A 28 4.18 -9.78 7.64
CA ASN A 28 2.85 -9.96 7.06
C ASN A 28 2.76 -9.39 5.63
N ILE A 29 3.88 -8.98 5.04
CA ILE A 29 3.97 -8.58 3.65
C ILE A 29 4.41 -9.78 2.83
N ALA A 30 3.66 -10.08 1.77
CA ALA A 30 4.03 -11.08 0.79
C ALA A 30 4.49 -10.41 -0.51
N GLY A 31 5.06 -11.17 -1.45
CA GLY A 31 5.35 -10.64 -2.79
C GLY A 31 6.80 -10.80 -3.19
N ASP A 32 7.25 -9.94 -4.10
CA ASP A 32 8.55 -10.10 -4.74
C ASP A 32 9.66 -9.76 -3.74
N GLY A 33 10.60 -10.69 -3.51
CA GLY A 33 11.64 -10.54 -2.48
C GLY A 33 11.18 -10.85 -1.06
N TYR A 34 9.88 -10.95 -0.77
CA TYR A 34 9.38 -11.35 0.54
C TYR A 34 9.17 -12.86 0.62
N SER A 35 9.60 -13.47 1.72
CA SER A 35 9.25 -14.85 2.04
C SER A 35 7.74 -14.98 2.26
N SER A 36 7.21 -16.18 2.00
CA SER A 36 5.81 -16.51 2.30
C SER A 36 5.46 -16.13 3.72
N VAL A 37 4.36 -15.41 3.93
CA VAL A 37 3.81 -15.16 5.26
C VAL A 37 3.48 -16.52 5.88
N LYS A 38 4.29 -16.94 6.87
CA LYS A 38 4.17 -18.26 7.51
C LYS A 38 3.10 -18.28 8.59
N ASN A 39 2.94 -17.17 9.32
CA ASN A 39 1.98 -17.02 10.40
C ASN A 39 1.17 -15.73 10.23
N GLY A 40 -0.15 -15.87 10.06
CA GLY A 40 -1.10 -14.76 9.99
C GLY A 40 -1.54 -14.37 8.57
N ASP A 41 -2.46 -13.42 8.50
CA ASP A 41 -2.98 -12.89 7.24
C ASP A 41 -1.97 -11.97 6.56
N ILE A 42 -1.92 -12.07 5.23
CA ILE A 42 -1.18 -11.12 4.38
C ILE A 42 -1.86 -9.76 4.50
N LYS A 43 -1.11 -8.71 4.83
CA LYS A 43 -1.61 -7.34 4.95
C LYS A 43 -1.35 -6.51 3.70
N ALA A 44 -0.22 -6.77 3.05
CA ALA A 44 0.12 -6.16 1.78
C ALA A 44 0.92 -7.12 0.90
N ILE A 45 0.91 -6.87 -0.40
CA ILE A 45 1.64 -7.60 -1.41
C ILE A 45 2.56 -6.61 -2.11
N TYR A 46 3.86 -6.73 -1.85
CA TYR A 46 4.88 -5.93 -2.51
C TYR A 46 5.16 -6.48 -3.91
N LYS A 47 5.19 -5.58 -4.89
CA LYS A 47 5.62 -5.81 -6.26
C LYS A 47 6.67 -4.77 -6.61
N ARG A 48 7.57 -5.12 -7.52
CA ARG A 48 8.71 -4.27 -7.91
C ARG A 48 8.30 -2.82 -8.27
N ASP A 49 7.12 -2.64 -8.84
CA ASP A 49 6.60 -1.34 -9.28
C ASP A 49 5.59 -0.69 -8.30
N TYR A 50 5.04 -1.45 -7.34
CA TYR A 50 3.99 -0.96 -6.44
C TYR A 50 3.79 -1.82 -5.20
N LEU A 51 3.27 -1.22 -4.13
CA LEU A 51 2.82 -1.93 -2.94
C LEU A 51 1.30 -2.07 -2.96
N CYS A 52 0.79 -3.30 -3.06
CA CYS A 52 -0.63 -3.58 -3.04
C CYS A 52 -1.12 -3.88 -1.62
N ILE A 53 -1.76 -2.90 -1.00
CA ILE A 53 -2.25 -3.01 0.37
C ILE A 53 -3.63 -3.64 0.33
N LEU A 54 -3.84 -4.73 1.07
CA LEU A 54 -5.12 -5.43 1.02
C LEU A 54 -6.26 -4.52 1.49
N GLY A 55 -7.41 -4.64 0.83
CA GLY A 55 -8.59 -3.84 1.16
C GLY A 55 -9.00 -3.96 2.63
N GLN A 56 -8.81 -5.15 3.22
CA GLN A 56 -9.05 -5.38 4.65
C GLN A 56 -8.13 -4.54 5.54
N THR A 57 -6.83 -4.52 5.27
CA THR A 57 -5.87 -3.72 6.04
C THR A 57 -6.15 -2.22 5.95
N VAL A 58 -6.53 -1.75 4.75
CA VAL A 58 -6.98 -0.38 4.54
C VAL A 58 -8.25 -0.11 5.35
N HIS A 59 -9.23 -1.01 5.30
CA HIS A 59 -10.48 -0.90 6.07
C HIS A 59 -10.22 -0.89 7.59
N ASP A 60 -9.37 -1.77 8.11
CA ASP A 60 -9.09 -1.87 9.55
C ASP A 60 -8.46 -0.58 10.10
N LYS A 61 -7.64 0.11 9.28
CA LYS A 61 -6.97 1.36 9.66
C LYS A 61 -7.84 2.60 9.46
N LEU A 62 -8.59 2.65 8.35
CA LEU A 62 -9.38 3.82 7.93
C LEU A 62 -10.83 3.78 8.38
N GLY A 63 -11.34 2.59 8.71
CA GLY A 63 -12.73 2.34 9.11
C GLY A 63 -13.72 2.98 8.14
N HIS A 64 -14.61 3.80 8.70
CA HIS A 64 -15.68 4.48 7.97
C HIS A 64 -15.18 5.50 6.94
N GLU A 65 -13.96 6.03 7.08
CA GLU A 65 -13.41 7.05 6.18
C GLU A 65 -12.69 6.45 4.95
N MET A 66 -12.61 5.12 4.86
CA MET A 66 -11.91 4.40 3.80
C MET A 66 -12.30 4.87 2.39
N GLN A 67 -13.60 4.98 2.08
CA GLN A 67 -14.05 5.39 0.74
C GLN A 67 -13.61 6.81 0.40
N THR A 68 -13.74 7.75 1.34
CA THR A 68 -13.36 9.14 1.15
C THR A 68 -11.86 9.26 0.92
N ILE A 69 -11.04 8.60 1.75
CA ILE A 69 -9.59 8.67 1.70
C ILE A 69 -9.05 7.97 0.44
N THR A 70 -9.51 6.76 0.15
CA THR A 70 -9.08 6.03 -1.06
C THR A 70 -9.53 6.75 -2.35
N GLY A 71 -10.69 7.41 -2.33
CA GLY A 71 -11.14 8.29 -3.40
C GLY A 71 -10.21 9.49 -3.60
N GLN A 72 -9.72 10.09 -2.52
CA GLN A 72 -8.73 11.16 -2.59
C GLN A 72 -7.36 10.66 -3.08
N TRP A 73 -6.92 9.48 -2.64
CA TRP A 73 -5.71 8.84 -3.15
C TRP A 73 -5.77 8.62 -4.67
N GLY A 74 -6.91 8.14 -5.18
CA GLY A 74 -7.12 7.99 -6.61
C GLY A 74 -7.10 9.32 -7.37
N LYS A 75 -7.72 10.37 -6.81
CA LYS A 75 -7.73 11.72 -7.42
C LYS A 75 -6.36 12.38 -7.43
N LYS A 76 -5.56 12.15 -6.39
CA LYS A 76 -4.21 12.68 -6.24
C LYS A 76 -3.14 11.86 -6.97
N GLY A 77 -3.51 10.73 -7.57
CA GLY A 77 -2.59 9.87 -8.32
C GLY A 77 -1.71 8.98 -7.44
N TYR A 78 -2.08 8.75 -6.18
CA TYR A 78 -1.29 7.91 -5.27
C TYR A 78 -1.49 6.42 -5.53
N LEU A 79 -2.56 6.08 -6.26
CA LEU A 79 -2.95 4.70 -6.55
C LEU A 79 -2.77 4.39 -8.02
N ILE A 80 -2.21 3.22 -8.30
CA ILE A 80 -2.29 2.59 -9.61
C ILE A 80 -3.71 2.05 -9.78
N LYS A 81 -4.45 2.66 -10.70
CA LYS A 81 -5.79 2.21 -11.05
C LYS A 81 -5.76 0.75 -11.53
N GLY A 82 -6.71 -0.02 -11.02
CA GLY A 82 -6.98 -1.39 -11.43
C GLY A 82 -7.75 -1.45 -12.75
N GLU A 83 -8.20 -2.67 -13.10
CA GLU A 83 -9.02 -2.90 -14.29
C GLU A 83 -10.27 -2.00 -14.28
N LYS A 84 -10.59 -1.41 -15.43
CA LYS A 84 -11.76 -0.53 -15.62
C LYS A 84 -11.76 0.71 -14.71
N ASP A 85 -10.61 1.36 -14.54
CA ASP A 85 -10.45 2.61 -13.77
C ASP A 85 -10.82 2.48 -12.27
N ARG A 86 -10.82 1.25 -11.74
CA ARG A 86 -11.15 1.01 -10.32
C ARG A 86 -10.00 1.42 -9.42
N LEU A 87 -10.30 1.95 -8.24
CA LEU A 87 -9.29 2.29 -7.22
C LEU A 87 -8.57 1.04 -6.68
N GLN A 88 -9.25 -0.10 -6.66
CA GLN A 88 -8.67 -1.37 -6.23
C GLN A 88 -8.12 -2.16 -7.42
N LYS A 89 -6.93 -2.72 -7.25
CA LYS A 89 -6.25 -3.61 -8.18
C LYS A 89 -6.35 -5.05 -7.69
N LYS A 90 -6.58 -5.98 -8.61
CA LYS A 90 -6.43 -7.40 -8.35
C LYS A 90 -4.95 -7.75 -8.46
N VAL A 91 -4.41 -8.42 -7.45
CA VAL A 91 -3.04 -8.96 -7.47
C VAL A 91 -3.11 -10.46 -7.22
N SER A 92 -2.44 -11.22 -8.09
CA SER A 92 -2.29 -12.66 -7.90
C SER A 92 -0.99 -12.91 -7.17
N HIS A 93 -1.06 -13.63 -6.05
CA HIS A 93 0.12 -14.13 -5.34
C HIS A 93 -0.13 -15.59 -4.96
N LYS A 94 0.77 -16.49 -5.38
CA LYS A 94 0.70 -17.93 -5.09
C LYS A 94 -0.67 -18.57 -5.40
N ASN A 95 -1.19 -18.34 -6.60
CA ASN A 95 -2.51 -18.80 -7.06
C ASN A 95 -3.73 -18.24 -6.31
N ILE A 96 -3.53 -17.38 -5.31
CA ILE A 96 -4.60 -16.67 -4.62
C ILE A 96 -4.73 -15.26 -5.20
N LYS A 97 -5.95 -14.88 -5.56
CA LYS A 97 -6.28 -13.55 -6.09
C LYS A 97 -6.72 -12.65 -4.94
N TYR A 98 -5.89 -11.66 -4.62
CA TYR A 98 -6.20 -10.63 -3.65
C TYR A 98 -6.71 -9.37 -4.33
N ARG A 99 -7.44 -8.55 -3.56
CA ARG A 99 -7.86 -7.20 -3.98
C ARG A 99 -7.37 -6.19 -2.96
N GLY A 100 -6.77 -5.13 -3.46
CA GLY A 100 -6.16 -4.11 -2.63
C GLY A 100 -5.95 -2.81 -3.38
N PHE A 101 -5.36 -1.85 -2.70
CA PHE A 101 -4.99 -0.55 -3.23
C PHE A 101 -3.51 -0.60 -3.56
N ALA A 102 -3.18 -0.48 -4.84
CA ALA A 102 -1.81 -0.50 -5.33
C ALA A 102 -1.23 0.91 -5.23
N ILE A 103 -0.37 1.16 -4.24
CA ILE A 103 0.35 2.42 -4.09
C ILE A 103 1.52 2.42 -5.07
N ASN A 104 1.65 3.46 -5.91
CA ASN A 104 2.78 3.57 -6.82
C ASN A 104 4.10 3.72 -6.05
N LYS A 105 5.18 3.18 -6.62
CA LYS A 105 6.51 3.27 -6.00
C LYS A 105 6.94 4.72 -5.74
N GLU A 106 6.62 5.64 -6.65
CA GLU A 106 6.96 7.06 -6.52
C GLU A 106 6.41 7.68 -5.22
N MET A 107 5.17 7.32 -4.82
CA MET A 107 4.63 7.80 -3.53
C MET A 107 5.30 7.17 -2.33
N LEU A 108 5.69 5.89 -2.42
CA LEU A 108 6.43 5.25 -1.32
C LEU A 108 7.76 5.96 -1.10
N GLU A 109 8.48 6.26 -2.20
CA GLU A 109 9.74 7.00 -2.20
C GLU A 109 9.56 8.44 -1.72
N GLU A 110 8.50 9.14 -2.16
CA GLU A 110 8.16 10.49 -1.69
C GLU A 110 7.93 10.53 -0.16
N LEU A 111 7.37 9.46 0.39
CA LEU A 111 7.14 9.30 1.82
C LEU A 111 8.34 8.71 2.57
N GLY A 112 9.43 8.36 1.87
CA GLY A 112 10.64 7.78 2.46
C GLY A 112 10.52 6.32 2.87
N PHE A 113 9.54 5.58 2.35
CA PHE A 113 9.40 4.15 2.60
C PHE A 113 10.02 3.31 1.48
N ASP A 114 10.91 2.40 1.86
CA ASP A 114 11.49 1.42 0.94
C ASP A 114 11.09 -0.01 1.34
N PHE A 115 10.07 -0.54 0.67
CA PHE A 115 9.64 -1.94 0.79
C PHE A 115 10.40 -2.88 -0.15
N SER A 116 11.44 -2.41 -0.85
CA SER A 116 12.31 -3.32 -1.56
C SER A 116 13.02 -4.21 -0.54
N ASN A 117 12.82 -5.52 -0.63
CA ASN A 117 13.63 -6.46 0.13
C ASN A 117 15.00 -6.66 -0.55
N SER A 118 15.67 -5.55 -0.87
CA SER A 118 17.01 -5.53 -1.48
C SER A 118 18.11 -5.92 -0.48
N HIS A 119 17.80 -6.02 0.80
CA HIS A 119 18.64 -6.63 1.83
C HIS A 119 18.33 -8.13 1.98
N ASN A 120 18.40 -8.88 0.88
CA ASN A 120 18.80 -10.29 1.00
C ASN A 120 20.30 -10.36 0.67
N PRO A 121 21.20 -10.44 1.66
CA PRO A 121 22.62 -10.71 1.40
C PRO A 121 22.88 -12.09 0.76
N TYR A 122 21.82 -12.84 0.44
CA TYR A 122 21.83 -14.11 -0.28
C TYR A 122 21.18 -14.03 -1.67
N SER A 123 21.11 -12.85 -2.28
CA SER A 123 20.83 -12.75 -3.73
C SER A 123 22.13 -12.82 -4.53
N ASP A 124 22.88 -13.89 -4.36
CA ASP A 124 23.93 -14.29 -5.29
C ASP A 124 23.40 -15.52 -6.05
N TYR A 125 23.22 -15.34 -7.36
CA TYR A 125 23.06 -16.37 -8.42
C TYR A 125 21.93 -17.41 -8.32
#